data_AF-A0ABD5A3J1-F1
#
_entry.id   AF-A0ABD5A3J1-F1
#
_cell.length_a   1.000
_cell.length_b   1.000
_cell.length_c   1.000
_cell.angle_alpha   90.00
_cell.angle_beta   90.00
_cell.angle_gamma   90.00
#
_symmetry.space_group_name_H-M   'P 1'
#
loop_
_entity.id
_entity.type
_entity.pdbx_description
1 polymer ?
#
loop_
_entity_poly.entity_id
_entity_poly.type
_entity_poly.pdbx_seq_one_letter_code
_entity_poly.pdbx_strand_id
1 'polypeptide(L)'
;MSKIIKAAFDGSANDSISGIIAKVMALRLEESEYKNDEFYLSDENYELANIIIGQLDDQAQKLREAYREIGLSAHVESYFDSLTINELFVANSCIREFEMILNAKYYAMSGCVIVSGASVMQIMKQIRMSAAKLRRVIGDLMSVERQLRVASTNKYDSSFEMTSDKITKLKLATEAAITSHS
;
A
#
# COMPACT_ATOMS: atom_id res chain seq x y z
N MET A 1 9.28 5.18 19.93
CA MET A 1 8.34 4.59 18.96
C MET A 1 8.30 5.50 17.76
N SER A 2 8.72 5.00 16.59
CA SER A 2 8.74 5.80 15.36
C SER A 2 7.31 5.99 14.86
N LYS A 3 6.84 7.24 14.85
CA LYS A 3 5.50 7.61 14.34
C LYS A 3 5.51 7.86 12.83
N ILE A 4 6.53 7.38 12.11
CA ILE A 4 6.79 7.77 10.72
C ILE A 4 5.69 7.32 9.76
N ILE A 5 5.09 6.14 9.95
CA ILE A 5 3.97 5.66 9.13
C ILE A 5 2.73 6.54 9.36
N LYS A 6 2.42 6.89 10.60
CA LYS A 6 1.30 7.79 10.90
C LYS A 6 1.54 9.20 10.35
N ALA A 7 2.78 9.70 10.47
CA ALA A 7 3.18 11.00 9.93
C ALA A 7 3.10 11.03 8.40
N ALA A 8 3.32 9.89 7.72
CA ALA A 8 3.17 9.78 6.28
C ALA A 8 1.72 10.00 5.80
N PHE A 9 0.74 9.82 6.68
CA PHE A 9 -0.68 10.13 6.45
C PHE A 9 -1.13 11.45 7.11
N ASP A 10 -0.19 12.35 7.42
CA ASP A 10 -0.45 13.62 8.09
C ASP A 10 -1.27 13.48 9.39
N GLY A 11 -1.15 12.31 10.05
CA GLY A 11 -1.84 12.00 11.30
C GLY A 11 -3.05 11.07 11.19
N SER A 12 -3.68 10.93 10.02
CA SER A 12 -4.90 10.13 9.83
C SER A 12 -5.01 9.62 8.39
N ALA A 13 -4.86 8.31 8.19
CA ALA A 13 -5.02 7.70 6.87
C ALA A 13 -6.43 7.91 6.32
N ASN A 14 -7.44 7.84 7.21
CA ASN A 14 -8.84 8.06 6.84
C ASN A 14 -9.04 9.46 6.27
N ASP A 15 -8.62 10.49 7.00
CA ASP A 15 -8.90 11.87 6.60
C ASP A 15 -8.12 12.24 5.34
N SER A 16 -6.86 11.78 5.27
CA SER A 16 -5.99 12.10 4.16
C SER A 16 -6.44 11.44 2.86
N ILE A 17 -6.81 10.14 2.87
CA ILE A 17 -7.29 9.46 1.65
C ILE A 17 -8.73 9.87 1.32
N SER A 18 -9.60 10.03 2.31
CA SER A 18 -10.99 10.50 2.09
C SER A 18 -11.03 11.90 1.49
N GLY A 19 -10.11 12.79 1.91
CA GLY A 19 -9.95 14.11 1.30
C GLY A 19 -9.58 14.05 -0.18
N ILE A 20 -8.74 13.08 -0.58
CA ILE A 20 -8.40 12.85 -2.00
C ILE A 20 -9.60 12.28 -2.76
N ILE A 21 -10.34 11.33 -2.16
CA ILE A 21 -11.57 10.78 -2.74
C ILE A 21 -12.57 11.90 -3.02
N ALA A 22 -12.80 12.80 -2.06
CA ALA A 22 -13.71 13.93 -2.22
C ALA A 22 -13.31 14.83 -3.40
N LYS A 23 -12.02 15.11 -3.58
CA LYS A 23 -11.50 15.88 -4.72
C LYS A 23 -11.73 15.17 -6.06
N VAL A 24 -11.52 13.85 -6.13
CA VAL A 24 -11.83 13.07 -7.35
C VAL A 24 -13.34 13.04 -7.64
N MET A 25 -14.18 13.01 -6.61
CA MET A 25 -15.63 13.10 -6.78
C MET A 25 -16.03 14.48 -7.33
N ALA A 26 -15.36 15.54 -6.87
CA ALA A 26 -15.54 16.91 -7.37
C ALA A 26 -14.97 17.15 -8.78
N LEU A 27 -14.05 16.31 -9.27
CA LEU A 27 -13.51 16.40 -10.63
C LEU A 27 -14.61 16.19 -11.67
N ARG A 28 -14.97 17.25 -12.38
CA ARG A 28 -16.03 17.28 -13.40
C ARG A 28 -15.44 17.09 -14.79
N LEU A 29 -15.31 15.83 -15.16
CA LEU A 29 -14.75 15.42 -16.45
C LEU A 29 -15.69 15.71 -17.64
N GLU A 30 -16.94 16.06 -17.35
CA GLU A 30 -17.97 16.45 -18.33
C GLU A 30 -17.84 17.94 -18.76
N GLU A 31 -17.15 18.77 -17.97
CA GLU A 31 -16.89 20.18 -18.29
C GLU A 31 -15.65 20.33 -19.18
N SER A 32 -15.50 19.42 -20.15
CA SER A 32 -14.37 19.44 -21.09
C SER A 32 -14.55 20.53 -22.14
N GLU A 33 -13.51 21.30 -22.39
CA GLU A 33 -13.47 22.29 -23.48
C GLU A 33 -13.00 21.64 -24.77
N TYR A 34 -13.61 21.98 -25.89
CA TYR A 34 -13.17 21.53 -27.22
C TYR A 34 -12.28 22.61 -27.87
N LYS A 35 -11.00 22.31 -28.08
CA LYS A 35 -10.00 23.19 -28.71
C LYS A 35 -9.06 22.35 -29.58
N ASN A 36 -8.54 22.89 -30.68
CA ASN A 36 -7.56 22.20 -31.54
C ASN A 36 -7.95 20.75 -31.92
N ASP A 37 -9.22 20.53 -32.26
CA ASP A 37 -9.80 19.21 -32.56
C ASP A 37 -9.76 18.16 -31.44
N GLU A 38 -9.43 18.57 -30.20
CA GLU A 38 -9.36 17.70 -29.02
C GLU A 38 -10.20 18.24 -27.84
N PHE A 39 -10.65 17.33 -26.98
CA PHE A 39 -11.25 17.68 -25.70
C PHE A 39 -10.18 17.83 -24.64
N TYR A 40 -10.23 18.93 -23.89
CA TYR A 40 -9.34 19.28 -22.80
C TYR A 40 -10.13 19.45 -21.51
N LEU A 41 -9.48 19.23 -20.37
CA LEU A 41 -10.02 19.68 -19.09
C LEU A 41 -10.03 21.22 -19.06
N SER A 42 -11.04 21.80 -18.40
CA SER A 42 -10.93 23.19 -17.97
C SER A 42 -9.69 23.38 -17.09
N ASP A 43 -9.13 24.59 -17.07
CA ASP A 43 -7.95 24.91 -16.26
C ASP A 43 -8.16 24.53 -14.78
N GLU A 44 -9.35 24.79 -14.23
CA GLU A 44 -9.74 24.41 -12.87
C GLU A 44 -9.69 22.89 -12.63
N ASN A 45 -10.23 22.09 -13.56
CA ASN A 45 -10.20 20.63 -13.45
C ASN A 45 -8.78 20.08 -13.67
N TYR A 46 -7.98 20.72 -14.52
CA TYR A 46 -6.58 20.36 -14.73
C TYR A 46 -5.74 20.62 -13.48
N GLU A 47 -5.90 21.79 -12.84
CA GLU A 47 -5.27 22.11 -11.56
C GLU A 47 -5.68 21.15 -10.46
N LEU A 48 -6.98 20.87 -10.34
CA LEU A 48 -7.50 19.91 -9.35
C LEU A 48 -6.92 18.52 -9.56
N ALA A 49 -6.81 18.05 -10.80
CA ALA A 49 -6.20 16.77 -11.12
C ALA A 49 -4.71 16.72 -10.72
N ASN A 50 -3.96 17.80 -10.98
CA ASN A 50 -2.56 17.90 -10.56
C ASN A 50 -2.41 17.90 -9.04
N ILE A 51 -3.31 18.57 -8.30
CA ILE A 51 -3.35 18.53 -6.84
C ILE A 51 -3.57 17.09 -6.36
N ILE A 52 -4.53 16.37 -6.94
CA ILE A 52 -4.82 14.97 -6.59
C ILE A 52 -3.60 14.08 -6.83
N ILE A 53 -2.97 14.19 -8.01
CA ILE A 53 -1.76 13.43 -8.37
C ILE A 53 -0.64 13.73 -7.39
N GLY A 54 -0.39 15.02 -7.11
CA GLY A 54 0.66 15.47 -6.20
C GLY A 54 0.47 14.93 -4.79
N GLN A 55 -0.77 14.95 -4.26
CA GLN A 55 -1.05 14.41 -2.93
C GLN A 55 -0.86 12.89 -2.85
N LEU A 56 -1.29 12.15 -3.86
CA LEU A 56 -1.10 10.69 -3.91
C LEU A 56 0.39 10.33 -3.99
N ASP A 57 1.15 11.03 -4.84
CA ASP A 57 2.58 10.78 -4.99
C ASP A 57 3.38 11.21 -3.75
N ASP A 58 3.02 12.31 -3.08
CA ASP A 58 3.63 12.75 -1.81
C ASP A 58 3.43 11.70 -0.70
N GLN A 59 2.20 11.23 -0.49
CA GLN A 59 1.92 10.17 0.47
C GLN A 59 2.66 8.87 0.14
N ALA A 60 2.68 8.46 -1.13
CA ALA A 60 3.40 7.28 -1.57
C ALA A 60 4.91 7.41 -1.31
N GLN A 61 5.46 8.62 -1.49
CA GLN A 61 6.87 8.90 -1.23
C GLN A 61 7.19 8.87 0.27
N LYS A 62 6.40 9.54 1.11
CA LYS A 62 6.54 9.50 2.58
C LYS A 62 6.51 8.06 3.10
N LEU A 63 5.60 7.23 2.60
CA LEU A 63 5.54 5.82 2.99
C LEU A 63 6.70 4.98 2.45
N ARG A 64 7.26 5.30 1.27
CA ARG A 64 8.47 4.64 0.77
C ARG A 64 9.68 4.95 1.61
N GLU A 65 9.78 6.17 2.10
CA GLU A 65 10.84 6.59 3.01
C GLU A 65 10.70 5.83 4.34
N ALA A 66 9.49 5.75 4.89
CA ALA A 66 9.20 4.90 6.05
C ALA A 66 9.59 3.44 5.81
N TYR A 67 9.21 2.87 4.66
CA TYR A 67 9.56 1.48 4.30
C TYR A 67 11.08 1.28 4.22
N ARG A 68 11.83 2.22 3.63
CA ARG A 68 13.30 2.17 3.57
C ARG A 68 13.92 2.26 4.95
N GLU A 69 13.45 3.17 5.80
CA GLU A 69 13.93 3.32 7.18
C GLU A 69 13.71 2.04 7.98
N ILE A 70 12.52 1.43 7.85
CA ILE A 70 12.17 0.16 8.48
C ILE A 70 13.13 -0.95 8.00
N GLY A 71 13.41 -1.03 6.70
CA GLY A 71 14.34 -2.02 6.13
C GLY A 71 15.79 -1.89 6.60
N LEU A 72 16.19 -0.72 7.08
CA LEU A 72 17.53 -0.46 7.65
C LEU A 72 17.58 -0.60 9.18
N SER A 73 16.42 -0.77 9.83
CA SER A 73 16.32 -0.82 11.29
C SER A 73 16.67 -2.20 11.85
N ALA A 74 17.39 -2.22 12.97
CA ALA A 74 17.60 -3.44 13.76
C ALA A 74 16.36 -3.86 14.58
N HIS A 75 15.41 -2.93 14.78
CA HIS A 75 14.20 -3.10 15.60
C HIS A 75 12.96 -2.78 14.78
N VAL A 76 12.71 -3.60 13.75
CA VAL A 76 11.60 -3.44 12.79
C VAL A 76 10.24 -3.47 13.52
N GLU A 77 10.11 -4.28 14.55
CA GLU A 77 8.92 -4.42 15.40
C GLU A 77 8.48 -3.09 16.06
N SER A 78 9.43 -2.19 16.34
CA SER A 78 9.16 -0.92 17.02
C SER A 78 8.39 0.10 16.18
N TYR A 79 8.22 -0.18 14.87
CA TYR A 79 7.48 0.64 13.91
C TYR A 79 6.02 0.19 13.76
N PHE A 80 5.65 -0.98 14.28
CA PHE A 80 4.33 -1.58 14.11
C PHE A 80 3.61 -1.73 15.46
N ASP A 81 3.30 -0.61 16.10
CA ASP A 81 2.37 -0.60 17.24
C ASP A 81 0.91 -0.77 16.78
N SER A 82 0.01 -1.03 17.73
CA SER A 82 -1.41 -1.28 17.43
C SER A 82 -2.07 -0.13 16.66
N LEU A 83 -1.65 1.11 16.95
CA LEU A 83 -2.19 2.29 16.29
C LEU A 83 -1.72 2.36 14.83
N THR A 84 -0.44 2.13 14.59
CA THR A 84 0.16 2.16 13.24
C THR A 84 -0.38 1.03 12.36
N ILE A 85 -0.59 -0.16 12.94
CA ILE A 85 -1.23 -1.28 12.25
C ILE A 85 -2.66 -0.92 11.85
N ASN A 86 -3.41 -0.28 12.76
CA ASN A 86 -4.77 0.15 12.46
C ASN A 86 -4.80 1.21 11.33
N GLU A 87 -3.90 2.20 11.36
CA GLU A 87 -3.78 3.19 10.29
C GLU A 87 -3.48 2.54 8.93
N LEU A 88 -2.58 1.55 8.87
CA LEU A 88 -2.29 0.80 7.63
C LEU A 88 -3.51 0.03 7.13
N PHE A 89 -4.29 -0.56 8.04
CA PHE A 89 -5.51 -1.27 7.68
C PHE A 89 -6.58 -0.34 7.11
N VAL A 90 -6.79 0.81 7.76
CA VAL A 90 -7.67 1.88 7.28
C VAL A 90 -7.21 2.39 5.92
N ALA A 91 -5.91 2.69 5.76
CA ALA A 91 -5.34 3.15 4.51
C ALA A 91 -5.59 2.16 3.36
N ASN A 92 -5.38 0.86 3.60
CA ASN A 92 -5.62 -0.19 2.62
C ASN A 92 -7.11 -0.32 2.24
N SER A 93 -8.04 -0.09 3.17
CA SER A 93 -9.47 -0.09 2.87
C SER A 93 -9.85 1.12 2.02
N CYS A 94 -9.48 2.33 2.45
CA CYS A 94 -9.77 3.57 1.74
C CYS A 94 -9.18 3.59 0.32
N ILE A 95 -7.93 3.13 0.14
CA ILE A 95 -7.30 3.12 -1.19
C ILE A 95 -7.98 2.14 -2.15
N ARG A 96 -8.52 1.03 -1.66
CA ARG A 96 -9.29 0.07 -2.49
C ARG A 96 -10.62 0.66 -2.94
N GLU A 97 -11.34 1.31 -2.02
CA GLU A 97 -12.56 2.05 -2.36
C GLU A 97 -12.28 3.14 -3.39
N PHE A 98 -11.17 3.86 -3.21
CA PHE A 98 -10.73 4.86 -4.17
C PHE A 98 -10.47 4.27 -5.57
N GLU A 99 -9.77 3.13 -5.66
CA GLU A 99 -9.56 2.44 -6.94
C GLU A 99 -10.87 2.01 -7.61
N MET A 100 -11.88 1.59 -6.83
CA MET A 100 -13.21 1.27 -7.36
C MET A 100 -13.88 2.51 -7.97
N ILE A 101 -13.82 3.64 -7.28
CA ILE A 101 -14.35 4.93 -7.77
C ILE A 101 -13.63 5.35 -9.05
N LEU A 102 -12.30 5.27 -9.07
CA LEU A 102 -11.50 5.61 -10.24
C LEU A 102 -11.82 4.71 -11.44
N ASN A 103 -11.98 3.41 -11.22
CA ASN A 103 -12.34 2.47 -12.28
C ASN A 103 -13.75 2.78 -12.82
N ALA A 104 -14.72 3.04 -11.95
CA ALA A 104 -16.07 3.41 -12.38
C ALA A 104 -16.08 4.69 -13.23
N LYS A 105 -15.38 5.75 -12.78
CA LYS A 105 -15.23 7.00 -13.54
C LYS A 105 -14.51 6.75 -14.88
N TYR A 106 -13.44 5.96 -14.89
CA TYR A 106 -12.71 5.61 -16.11
C TYR A 106 -13.59 4.90 -17.15
N TYR A 107 -14.37 3.90 -16.72
CA TYR A 107 -15.26 3.19 -17.63
C TYR A 107 -16.39 4.08 -18.16
N ALA A 108 -16.98 4.92 -17.30
CA ALA A 108 -17.99 5.90 -17.71
C ALA A 108 -17.45 6.86 -18.78
N MET A 109 -16.21 7.35 -18.63
CA MET A 109 -15.56 8.18 -19.64
C MET A 109 -15.25 7.43 -20.94
N SER A 110 -14.75 6.19 -20.86
CA SER A 110 -14.39 5.41 -22.05
C SER A 110 -15.58 5.09 -22.96
N GLY A 111 -16.80 5.05 -22.40
CA GLY A 111 -18.04 4.87 -23.15
C GLY A 111 -18.63 6.16 -23.72
N CYS A 112 -18.12 7.34 -23.33
CA CYS A 112 -18.64 8.62 -23.75
C CYS A 112 -17.81 9.19 -24.93
N VAL A 113 -18.41 9.20 -26.13
CA VAL A 113 -17.75 9.65 -27.38
C VAL A 113 -17.20 11.08 -27.26
N ILE A 114 -17.84 11.93 -26.45
CA ILE A 114 -17.53 13.36 -26.29
C ILE A 114 -16.35 13.59 -25.32
N VAL A 115 -16.13 12.71 -24.33
CA VAL A 115 -15.05 12.88 -23.33
C VAL A 115 -13.78 12.10 -23.72
N SER A 116 -13.80 11.42 -24.86
CA SER A 116 -12.70 10.56 -25.36
C SER A 116 -11.47 11.34 -25.87
N GLY A 117 -11.32 12.61 -25.50
CA GLY A 117 -10.10 13.38 -25.74
C GLY A 117 -8.89 12.68 -25.12
N ALA A 118 -7.81 12.56 -25.90
CA ALA A 118 -6.58 11.91 -25.45
C ALA A 118 -6.04 12.53 -24.14
N SER A 119 -6.21 13.83 -23.95
CA SER A 119 -5.71 14.56 -22.77
C SER A 119 -6.49 14.24 -21.47
N VAL A 120 -7.83 14.19 -21.50
CA VAL A 120 -8.68 13.87 -20.35
C VAL A 120 -8.44 12.43 -19.89
N MET A 121 -8.38 11.50 -20.84
CA MET A 121 -8.10 10.09 -20.58
C MET A 121 -6.69 9.88 -20.01
N GLN A 122 -5.70 10.64 -20.49
CA GLN A 122 -4.35 10.62 -19.96
C GLN A 122 -4.29 11.09 -18.50
N ILE A 123 -4.98 12.17 -18.14
CA ILE A 123 -5.04 12.67 -16.76
C ILE A 123 -5.67 11.63 -15.83
N MET A 124 -6.78 11.01 -16.23
CA MET A 124 -7.39 9.95 -15.42
C MET A 124 -6.45 8.76 -15.24
N LYS A 125 -5.71 8.39 -16.30
CA LYS A 125 -4.69 7.34 -16.23
C LYS A 125 -3.58 7.71 -15.24
N GLN A 126 -3.14 8.96 -15.20
CA GLN A 126 -2.14 9.43 -14.24
C GLN A 126 -2.63 9.34 -12.79
N ILE A 127 -3.87 9.78 -12.51
CA ILE A 127 -4.47 9.65 -11.17
C ILE A 127 -4.50 8.18 -10.73
N ARG A 128 -4.94 7.27 -11.62
CA ARG A 128 -4.94 5.82 -11.37
C ARG A 128 -3.53 5.27 -11.10
N MET A 129 -2.53 5.72 -11.85
CA MET A 129 -1.14 5.30 -11.63
C MET A 129 -0.63 5.77 -10.27
N SER A 130 -0.88 7.01 -9.86
CA SER A 130 -0.44 7.51 -8.55
C SER A 130 -1.18 6.81 -7.40
N ALA A 131 -2.47 6.52 -7.55
CA ALA A 131 -3.22 5.70 -6.59
C ALA A 131 -2.64 4.28 -6.45
N ALA A 132 -2.29 3.64 -7.57
CA ALA A 132 -1.68 2.31 -7.56
C ALA A 132 -0.28 2.30 -6.91
N LYS A 133 0.51 3.37 -7.07
CA LYS A 133 1.79 3.53 -6.37
C LYS A 133 1.57 3.58 -4.85
N LEU A 134 0.61 4.38 -4.39
CA LEU A 134 0.27 4.47 -2.97
C LEU A 134 -0.18 3.12 -2.41
N ARG A 135 -1.11 2.44 -3.09
CA ARG A 135 -1.59 1.10 -2.74
C ARG A 135 -0.44 0.09 -2.62
N ARG A 136 0.49 0.10 -3.57
CA ARG A 136 1.63 -0.81 -3.57
C ARG A 136 2.46 -0.66 -2.29
N VAL A 137 2.79 0.57 -1.92
CA VAL A 137 3.63 0.85 -0.75
C VAL A 137 2.89 0.49 0.55
N ILE A 138 1.58 0.77 0.64
CA ILE A 138 0.75 0.29 1.76
C ILE A 138 0.81 -1.24 1.86
N GLY A 139 0.67 -1.93 0.73
CA GLY A 139 0.76 -3.40 0.65
C GLY A 139 2.13 -3.94 1.07
N ASP A 140 3.22 -3.28 0.68
CA ASP A 140 4.58 -3.63 1.07
C ASP A 140 4.77 -3.51 2.59
N LEU A 141 4.27 -2.43 3.22
CA LEU A 141 4.31 -2.25 4.67
C LEU A 141 3.45 -3.29 5.43
N MET A 142 2.24 -3.58 4.93
CA MET A 142 1.40 -4.64 5.51
C MET A 142 2.04 -6.03 5.37
N SER A 143 2.81 -6.27 4.31
CA SER A 143 3.55 -7.52 4.12
C SER A 143 4.64 -7.67 5.19
N VAL A 144 5.38 -6.60 5.48
CA VAL A 144 6.40 -6.58 6.55
C VAL A 144 5.76 -6.86 7.91
N GLU A 145 4.66 -6.19 8.25
CA GLU A 145 3.91 -6.44 9.49
C GLU A 145 3.52 -7.91 9.63
N ARG A 146 2.97 -8.50 8.56
CA ARG A 146 2.54 -9.89 8.57
C ARG A 146 3.71 -10.85 8.79
N GLN A 147 4.84 -10.60 8.14
CA GLN A 147 6.05 -11.41 8.30
C GLN A 147 6.60 -11.33 9.73
N LEU A 148 6.61 -10.14 10.33
CA LEU A 148 6.98 -9.96 11.74
C LEU A 148 6.05 -10.72 12.68
N ARG A 149 4.73 -10.64 12.44
CA ARG A 149 3.75 -11.37 13.23
C ARG A 149 3.98 -12.87 13.18
N VAL A 150 4.17 -13.46 11.99
CA VAL A 150 4.47 -14.89 11.83
C VAL A 150 5.78 -15.28 12.52
N ALA A 151 6.84 -14.48 12.35
CA ALA A 151 8.12 -14.72 13.00
C ALA A 151 8.01 -14.69 14.53
N SER A 152 7.19 -13.77 15.07
CA SER A 152 6.95 -13.67 16.52
C SER A 152 6.20 -14.90 17.06
N THR A 153 5.14 -15.37 16.37
CA THR A 153 4.41 -16.59 16.74
C THR A 153 5.32 -17.82 16.70
N ASN A 154 6.12 -17.97 15.63
CA ASN A 154 7.06 -19.08 15.50
C ASN A 154 8.14 -19.07 16.58
N LYS A 155 8.53 -17.90 17.11
CA LYS A 155 9.53 -17.80 18.19
C LYS A 155 9.05 -18.37 19.52
N TYR A 156 7.73 -18.39 19.75
CA TYR A 156 7.12 -19.02 20.92
C TYR A 156 6.88 -20.52 20.71
N ASP A 157 6.63 -20.96 19.47
CA ASP A 157 6.51 -22.39 19.13
C ASP A 157 7.86 -23.10 18.93
N SER A 158 8.93 -22.36 18.63
CA SER A 158 10.28 -22.90 18.38
C SER A 158 11.16 -22.89 19.63
N SER A 159 10.62 -23.18 20.80
CA SER A 159 11.47 -23.81 21.82
C SER A 159 11.72 -25.24 21.35
N PHE A 160 12.80 -25.46 20.59
CA PHE A 160 13.32 -26.81 20.46
C PHE A 160 13.84 -27.22 21.84
N GLU A 161 12.92 -27.67 22.68
CA GLU A 161 13.25 -28.23 23.98
C GLU A 161 13.96 -29.55 23.71
N MET A 162 15.28 -29.54 23.90
CA MET A 162 16.16 -30.70 23.82
C MET A 162 15.88 -31.57 25.05
N THR A 163 14.75 -32.27 25.04
CA THR A 163 14.37 -33.18 26.12
C THR A 163 15.27 -34.42 26.11
N SER A 164 15.51 -35.02 27.27
CA SER A 164 16.32 -36.24 27.42
C SER A 164 15.86 -37.36 26.45
N ASP A 165 14.56 -37.46 26.20
CA ASP A 165 13.98 -38.43 25.28
C ASP A 165 14.41 -38.20 23.81
N LYS A 166 14.50 -36.93 23.38
CA LYS A 166 15.00 -36.57 22.04
C LYS A 166 16.50 -36.82 21.90
N ILE A 167 17.29 -36.55 22.94
CA ILE A 167 18.73 -36.86 22.97
C ILE A 167 18.94 -38.37 22.87
N THR A 168 18.15 -39.15 23.60
CA THR A 168 18.24 -40.62 23.60
C THR A 168 17.89 -41.18 22.23
N LYS A 169 16.83 -40.67 21.58
CA LYS A 169 16.46 -41.05 20.21
C LYS A 169 17.52 -40.67 19.18
N LEU A 170 18.15 -39.49 19.32
CA LEU A 170 19.25 -39.07 18.46
C LEU A 170 20.47 -39.97 18.62
N LYS A 171 20.80 -40.34 19.87
CA LYS A 171 21.91 -41.25 20.18
C LYS A 171 21.68 -42.63 19.59
N LEU A 172 20.47 -43.18 19.77
CA LEU A 172 20.07 -44.46 19.19
C LEU A 172 20.09 -44.44 17.66
N ALA A 173 19.62 -43.36 17.03
CA ALA A 173 19.68 -43.21 15.57
C ALA A 173 21.11 -43.12 15.04
N THR A 174 22.00 -42.45 15.79
CA THR A 174 23.42 -42.32 15.45
C THR A 174 24.13 -43.67 15.58
N GLU A 175 23.88 -44.40 16.67
CA GLU A 175 24.42 -45.75 16.88
C GLU A 175 23.92 -46.73 15.81
N ALA A 176 22.62 -46.68 15.46
CA ALA A 176 22.04 -47.49 14.40
C ALA A 176 22.68 -47.21 13.03
N ALA A 177 22.92 -45.94 12.70
CA ALA A 177 23.57 -45.53 11.45
C ALA A 177 25.04 -45.96 11.35
N ILE A 178 25.75 -46.00 12.47
CA ILE A 178 27.13 -46.52 12.54
C ILE A 178 27.13 -48.05 12.32
N THR A 179 26.15 -48.76 12.89
CA THR A 179 26.04 -50.22 12.72
C THR A 179 25.49 -50.66 11.37
N SER A 180 24.76 -49.82 10.64
CA SER A 180 24.24 -50.13 9.30
C SER A 180 25.27 -49.97 8.17
N HIS A 181 26.47 -49.50 8.49
CA HIS A 181 27.59 -49.32 7.55
C HIS A 181 28.82 -50.20 7.90
N SER A 182 28.62 -51.20 8.76
CA SER A 182 29.58 -52.30 9.04
C SER A 182 29.04 -53.60 8.46
#